data_AF-A0AAN6M9V7-F1
#
_entry.id   AF-A0AAN6M9V7-F1
#
_cell.length_a   1.000
_cell.length_b   1.000
_cell.length_c   1.000
_cell.angle_alpha   90.00
_cell.angle_beta   90.00
_cell.angle_gamma   90.00
#
_symmetry.space_group_name_H-M   'P 1'
#
loop_
_entity.id
_entity.type
_entity.pdbx_description
1 polymer ?
#
loop_
_entity_poly.entity_id
_entity_poly.type
_entity_poly.pdbx_seq_one_letter_code
_entity_poly.pdbx_strand_id
1 'polypeptide(L)'
;MNFFSSSSAQADTARPLSQSRGLPYFAYGSNLHVAQMAQRCPDSVFLGKGTLPGYRWQINERGVANVVESPNHCVQGLVFFVNPRDERALDRSEGVARSLYLKRSLPIIFEPHPRYANYKSAVLARRLSSRVARPSTPDDPTRPRSLSSARARPRGPDDSEQIEALVYISDRFKTDGPIRDEYIQRMENAAADALELGVSPAFITDTIRPHLLPPPSPTYPPTSQQ
;
A
#
# COMPACT_ATOMS: atom_id res chain seq x y z
N MET A 1 35.69 -21.17 46.90
CA MET A 1 35.15 -22.07 45.86
C MET A 1 33.63 -21.90 45.87
N ASN A 2 32.85 -21.52 44.86
CA ASN A 2 32.92 -21.28 43.40
C ASN A 2 31.76 -20.28 43.08
N PHE A 3 31.90 -19.19 42.31
CA PHE A 3 31.96 -19.00 40.84
C PHE A 3 30.60 -19.00 40.06
N PHE A 4 30.39 -17.95 39.25
CA PHE A 4 29.40 -17.68 38.16
C PHE A 4 27.91 -17.48 38.52
N SER A 5 27.05 -16.76 37.78
CA SER A 5 27.06 -15.65 36.81
C SER A 5 25.62 -15.56 36.25
N SER A 6 25.13 -14.33 35.97
CA SER A 6 24.18 -13.91 34.92
C SER A 6 23.01 -14.82 34.48
N SER A 7 21.79 -14.27 34.41
CA SER A 7 21.07 -14.20 33.13
C SER A 7 19.80 -13.33 33.19
N SER A 8 19.73 -12.42 32.23
CA SER A 8 18.58 -11.64 31.76
C SER A 8 17.61 -12.47 30.90
N ALA A 9 16.30 -12.26 31.04
CA ALA A 9 15.28 -12.41 29.97
C ALA A 9 13.97 -11.78 30.49
N GLN A 10 13.57 -10.58 30.06
CA GLN A 10 12.82 -10.22 28.85
C GLN A 10 11.40 -10.82 28.70
N ALA A 11 10.49 -9.89 28.35
CA ALA A 11 9.24 -10.03 27.59
C ALA A 11 8.00 -10.57 28.33
N ASP A 12 7.02 -9.69 28.56
CA ASP A 12 5.76 -9.69 27.80
C ASP A 12 4.82 -8.58 28.31
N THR A 13 4.90 -7.41 27.68
CA THR A 13 3.79 -6.44 27.73
C THR A 13 3.15 -6.36 26.35
N ALA A 14 2.56 -7.47 25.90
CA ALA A 14 1.55 -7.45 24.87
C ALA A 14 0.29 -6.80 25.45
N ARG A 15 0.15 -5.50 25.25
CA ARG A 15 -1.06 -4.74 25.60
C ARG A 15 -2.23 -5.27 24.74
N PRO A 16 -3.37 -5.64 25.31
CA PRO A 16 -4.48 -6.17 24.52
C PRO A 16 -5.04 -5.05 23.63
N LEU A 17 -5.06 -5.32 22.32
CA LEU A 17 -5.74 -4.50 21.30
C LEU A 17 -7.20 -4.33 21.71
N SER A 18 -7.62 -3.10 21.98
CA SER A 18 -9.01 -2.77 22.34
C SER A 18 -9.96 -3.14 21.20
N GLN A 19 -10.72 -4.23 21.37
CA GLN A 19 -11.63 -4.83 20.38
C GLN A 19 -12.95 -4.06 20.11
N SER A 20 -12.95 -2.73 20.09
CA SER A 20 -14.22 -1.99 19.86
C SER A 20 -14.11 -0.69 19.07
N ARG A 21 -12.95 -0.37 18.51
CA ARG A 21 -12.80 0.69 17.50
C ARG A 21 -11.93 0.14 16.39
N GLY A 22 -12.34 0.31 15.13
CA GLY A 22 -11.54 -0.11 13.98
C GLY A 22 -10.12 0.48 14.02
N LEU A 23 -9.24 -0.07 13.20
CA LEU A 23 -7.82 0.26 13.19
C LEU A 23 -7.40 0.76 11.81
N PRO A 24 -6.40 1.64 11.71
CA PRO A 24 -5.77 1.96 10.44
C PRO A 24 -5.00 0.74 9.91
N TYR A 25 -5.18 0.47 8.62
CA TYR A 25 -4.54 -0.59 7.86
C TYR A 25 -3.71 0.04 6.73
N PHE A 26 -2.44 -0.31 6.66
CA PHE A 26 -1.52 0.14 5.63
C PHE A 26 -1.40 -0.90 4.51
N ALA A 27 -1.87 -0.53 3.33
CA ALA A 27 -1.78 -1.33 2.12
C ALA A 27 -0.56 -0.90 1.28
N TYR A 28 0.26 -1.86 0.86
CA TYR A 28 1.43 -1.65 -0.01
C TYR A 28 1.48 -2.59 -1.23
N GLY A 29 0.52 -3.50 -1.35
CA GLY A 29 0.41 -4.49 -2.43
C GLY A 29 -0.87 -4.33 -3.23
N SER A 30 -1.47 -5.43 -3.69
CA SER A 30 -2.71 -5.37 -4.48
C SER A 30 -3.91 -4.70 -3.78
N ASN A 31 -3.90 -4.57 -2.45
CA ASN A 31 -4.92 -3.81 -1.71
C ASN A 31 -4.79 -2.28 -1.88
N LEU A 32 -3.76 -1.79 -2.59
CA LEU A 32 -3.70 -0.41 -3.09
C LEU A 32 -4.81 -0.13 -4.11
N HIS A 33 -5.31 -1.15 -4.81
CA HIS A 33 -6.46 -1.03 -5.69
C HIS A 33 -7.74 -0.88 -4.85
N VAL A 34 -8.36 0.29 -4.89
CA VAL A 34 -9.47 0.66 -4.00
C VAL A 34 -10.70 -0.22 -4.24
N ALA A 35 -10.95 -0.64 -5.48
CA ALA A 35 -12.05 -1.54 -5.77
C ALA A 35 -11.82 -2.94 -5.15
N GLN A 36 -10.59 -3.44 -5.16
CA GLN A 36 -10.23 -4.68 -4.45
C GLN A 36 -10.43 -4.50 -2.94
N MET A 37 -10.00 -3.36 -2.39
CA MET A 37 -10.17 -3.07 -0.96
C MET A 37 -11.66 -3.01 -0.59
N ALA A 38 -12.49 -2.35 -1.38
CA ALA A 38 -13.93 -2.26 -1.17
C ALA A 38 -14.65 -3.62 -1.24
N GLN A 39 -14.21 -4.51 -2.12
CA GLN A 39 -14.76 -5.86 -2.23
C GLN A 39 -14.42 -6.73 -1.00
N ARG A 40 -13.18 -6.62 -0.50
CA ARG A 40 -12.72 -7.37 0.68
C ARG A 40 -13.27 -6.79 1.98
N CYS A 41 -13.35 -5.46 2.05
CA CYS A 41 -13.71 -4.68 3.23
C CYS A 41 -14.80 -3.66 2.86
N PRO A 42 -16.09 -4.06 2.83
CA PRO A 42 -17.17 -3.19 2.38
C PRO A 42 -17.37 -1.94 3.24
N ASP A 43 -16.97 -1.99 4.51
CA ASP A 43 -17.09 -0.90 5.46
C ASP A 43 -15.78 -0.12 5.65
N SER A 44 -14.76 -0.43 4.85
CA SER A 44 -13.49 0.29 4.89
C SER A 44 -13.63 1.74 4.43
N VAL A 45 -12.83 2.60 5.06
CA VAL A 45 -12.80 4.04 4.78
C VAL A 45 -11.39 4.43 4.40
N PHE A 46 -11.21 5.09 3.25
CA PHE A 46 -9.93 5.63 2.84
C PHE A 46 -9.55 6.85 3.68
N LEU A 47 -8.34 6.86 4.23
CA LEU A 47 -7.83 7.95 5.07
C LEU A 47 -6.81 8.81 4.32
N GLY A 48 -5.82 8.18 3.68
CA GLY A 48 -4.76 8.90 2.99
C GLY A 48 -3.57 8.05 2.60
N LYS A 49 -2.43 8.72 2.43
CA LYS A 49 -1.15 8.09 2.10
C LYS A 49 -0.42 7.73 3.38
N GLY A 50 0.29 6.61 3.37
CA GLY A 50 1.22 6.21 4.42
C GLY A 50 2.62 6.03 3.87
N THR A 51 3.63 6.28 4.70
CA THR A 51 5.02 5.93 4.45
C THR A 51 5.53 5.07 5.61
N LEU A 52 5.98 3.86 5.30
CA LEU A 52 6.55 2.92 6.26
C LEU A 52 8.08 3.01 6.19
N PRO A 53 8.75 3.66 7.16
CA PRO A 53 10.21 3.79 7.17
C PRO A 53 10.88 2.50 7.67
N GLY A 54 12.11 2.25 7.21
CA GLY A 54 12.90 1.09 7.63
C GLY A 54 12.49 -0.21 6.94
N TYR A 55 11.76 -0.13 5.84
CA TYR A 55 11.34 -1.27 5.04
C TYR A 55 11.60 -1.01 3.56
N ARG A 56 11.89 -2.09 2.81
CA ARG A 56 11.96 -2.12 1.36
C ARG A 56 10.81 -2.96 0.81
N TRP A 57 10.21 -2.49 -0.27
CA TRP A 57 9.19 -3.23 -1.00
C TRP A 57 9.83 -4.27 -1.92
N GLN A 58 9.21 -5.43 -2.06
CA GLN A 58 9.65 -6.46 -2.98
C GLN A 58 8.49 -7.29 -3.53
N ILE A 59 8.78 -8.02 -4.61
CA ILE A 59 8.03 -9.22 -4.97
C ILE A 59 8.79 -10.41 -4.39
N ASN A 60 8.11 -11.22 -3.57
CA ASN A 60 8.73 -12.37 -2.94
C ASN A 60 8.87 -13.57 -3.89
N GLU A 61 9.48 -14.67 -3.42
CA GLU A 61 9.65 -15.91 -4.19
C GLU A 61 8.34 -16.60 -4.58
N ARG A 62 7.22 -16.19 -3.96
CA ARG A 62 5.88 -16.63 -4.37
C ARG A 62 5.28 -15.74 -5.46
N GLY A 63 5.96 -14.69 -5.89
CA GLY A 63 5.52 -13.76 -6.92
C GLY A 63 4.40 -12.82 -6.49
N VAL A 64 4.34 -12.49 -5.19
CA VAL A 64 3.39 -11.51 -4.62
C VAL A 64 4.14 -10.45 -3.81
N ALA A 65 3.49 -9.31 -3.56
CA ALA A 65 4.10 -8.18 -2.87
C ALA A 65 4.40 -8.48 -1.39
N ASN A 66 5.60 -8.16 -0.92
CA ASN A 66 5.99 -8.21 0.48
C ASN A 66 6.81 -6.95 0.84
N VAL A 67 7.00 -6.71 2.13
CA VAL A 67 7.98 -5.75 2.63
C VAL A 67 8.99 -6.46 3.53
N VAL A 68 10.24 -6.04 3.46
CA VAL A 68 11.34 -6.58 4.27
C VAL A 68 12.06 -5.46 4.99
N GLU A 69 12.53 -5.73 6.20
CA GLU A 69 13.27 -4.75 6.99
C GLU A 69 14.52 -4.27 6.23
N SER A 70 14.63 -2.95 6.07
CA SER A 70 15.74 -2.29 5.40
C SER A 70 15.86 -0.86 5.91
N PRO A 71 16.78 -0.58 6.86
CA PRO A 71 16.84 0.69 7.60
C PRO A 71 16.90 1.96 6.74
N ASN A 72 17.46 1.86 5.52
CA ASN A 72 17.69 3.00 4.63
C ASN A 72 16.58 3.19 3.58
N HIS A 73 15.53 2.37 3.62
CA HIS A 73 14.44 2.43 2.65
C HIS A 73 13.12 2.80 3.32
N CYS A 74 12.17 3.23 2.50
CA CYS A 74 10.79 3.41 2.92
C CYS A 74 9.83 2.85 1.87
N VAL A 75 8.66 2.45 2.32
CA VAL A 75 7.58 1.94 1.47
C VAL A 75 6.42 2.90 1.53
N GLN A 76 5.96 3.38 0.38
CA GLN A 76 4.75 4.19 0.32
C GLN A 76 3.54 3.32 0.00
N GLY A 77 2.39 3.73 0.53
CA GLY A 77 1.15 3.01 0.35
C GLY A 77 -0.07 3.82 0.75
N LEU A 78 -1.21 3.15 0.83
CA LEU A 78 -2.49 3.75 1.17
C LEU A 78 -2.97 3.27 2.54
N VAL A 79 -3.55 4.18 3.32
CA VAL A 79 -4.08 3.91 4.65
C VAL A 79 -5.61 3.89 4.60
N PHE A 80 -6.17 2.82 5.14
CA PHE A 80 -7.61 2.62 5.27
C PHE A 80 -7.98 2.37 6.72
N PHE A 81 -9.09 2.90 7.18
CA PHE A 81 -9.71 2.45 8.41
C PHE A 81 -10.47 1.15 8.16
N VAL A 82 -10.19 0.12 8.95
CA VAL A 82 -10.86 -1.18 8.88
C VAL A 82 -11.51 -1.52 10.22
N ASN A 83 -12.75 -2.00 10.18
CA ASN A 83 -13.44 -2.47 11.38
C ASN A 83 -13.06 -3.94 11.68
N PRO A 84 -13.41 -4.48 12.86
CA PRO A 84 -13.06 -5.87 13.21
C PRO A 84 -13.65 -6.94 12.26
N ARG A 85 -14.77 -6.66 11.57
CA ARG A 85 -15.37 -7.60 10.61
C ARG A 85 -14.55 -7.66 9.32
N ASP A 86 -14.13 -6.49 8.83
CA ASP A 86 -13.29 -6.32 7.65
C ASP A 86 -11.87 -6.83 7.91
N GLU A 87 -11.32 -6.62 9.11
CA GLU A 87 -10.05 -7.21 9.53
C GLU A 87 -10.08 -8.74 9.40
N ARG A 88 -11.15 -9.42 9.87
CA ARG A 88 -11.29 -10.87 9.69
C ARG A 88 -11.37 -11.28 8.22
N ALA A 89 -11.90 -10.42 7.34
CA ALA A 89 -11.90 -10.67 5.90
C ALA A 89 -10.49 -10.55 5.31
N LEU A 90 -9.71 -9.56 5.76
CA LEU A 90 -8.30 -9.42 5.43
C LEU A 90 -7.49 -10.63 5.90
N ASP A 91 -7.66 -11.07 7.15
CA ASP A 91 -6.96 -12.25 7.69
C ASP A 91 -7.11 -13.50 6.82
N ARG A 92 -8.32 -13.73 6.28
CA ARG A 92 -8.58 -14.83 5.35
C ARG A 92 -7.89 -14.61 4.00
N SER A 93 -7.93 -13.39 3.48
CA SER A 93 -7.37 -13.05 2.17
C SER A 93 -5.84 -13.06 2.15
N GLU A 94 -5.20 -12.66 3.25
CA GLU A 94 -3.74 -12.65 3.43
C GLU A 94 -3.23 -14.03 3.90
N GLY A 95 -4.13 -14.96 4.20
CA GLY A 95 -3.77 -16.33 4.58
C GLY A 95 -3.03 -16.40 5.92
N VAL A 96 -3.45 -15.59 6.90
CA VAL A 96 -2.87 -15.57 8.25
C VAL A 96 -2.93 -16.94 8.91
N ALA A 97 -4.06 -17.65 8.76
CA ALA A 97 -4.22 -19.03 9.25
C ALA A 97 -3.26 -20.04 8.60
N ARG A 98 -2.69 -19.70 7.44
CA ARG A 98 -1.70 -20.51 6.71
C ARG A 98 -0.26 -20.00 6.91
N SER A 99 -0.07 -19.02 7.81
CA SER A 99 1.21 -18.36 8.07
C SER A 99 1.88 -17.81 6.80
N LEU A 100 1.08 -17.36 5.82
CA LEU A 100 1.60 -16.73 4.61
C LEU A 100 2.04 -15.29 4.89
N TYR A 101 1.27 -14.60 5.72
CA TYR A 101 1.54 -13.28 6.26
C TYR A 101 1.19 -13.24 7.75
N LEU A 102 1.93 -12.42 8.50
CA LEU A 102 1.71 -12.13 9.90
C LEU A 102 1.19 -10.70 10.05
N LYS A 103 0.29 -10.50 11.01
CA LYS A 103 -0.16 -9.17 11.42
C LYS A 103 0.91 -8.51 12.28
N ARG A 104 1.33 -7.31 11.91
CA ARG A 104 2.17 -6.44 12.73
C ARG A 104 1.53 -5.06 12.87
N SER A 105 1.65 -4.46 14.05
CA SER A 105 1.40 -3.04 14.25
C SER A 105 2.74 -2.34 14.04
N LEU A 106 2.81 -1.45 13.06
CA LEU A 106 4.03 -0.71 12.76
C LEU A 106 3.76 0.80 12.72
N PRO A 107 4.73 1.61 13.18
CA PRO A 107 4.64 3.05 13.05
C PRO A 107 4.83 3.45 11.59
N ILE A 108 3.87 4.19 11.06
CA ILE A 108 3.95 4.79 9.73
C ILE A 108 3.84 6.31 9.84
N ILE A 109 4.41 7.02 8.88
CA ILE A 109 4.17 8.45 8.67
C ILE A 109 2.90 8.55 7.83
N PHE A 110 1.83 9.05 8.42
CA PHE A 110 0.52 9.17 7.80
C PHE A 110 0.25 10.60 7.33
N GLU A 111 -0.23 10.72 6.10
CA GLU A 111 -0.60 11.96 5.47
C GLU A 111 -2.07 11.86 4.99
N PRO A 112 -3.01 12.58 5.62
CA PRO A 112 -4.42 12.51 5.23
C PRO A 112 -4.62 13.07 3.82
N HIS A 113 -5.45 12.40 3.02
CA HIS A 113 -5.67 12.84 1.64
C HIS A 113 -6.55 14.11 1.61
N PRO A 114 -6.14 15.20 0.93
CA PRO A 114 -6.82 16.50 1.02
C PRO A 114 -8.28 16.46 0.51
N ARG A 115 -8.57 15.59 -0.47
CA ARG A 115 -9.88 15.49 -1.11
C ARG A 115 -10.74 14.27 -0.74
N TYR A 116 -10.13 13.12 -0.45
CA TYR A 116 -10.82 11.84 -0.35
C TYR A 116 -10.71 11.19 1.03
N ALA A 117 -10.06 11.84 1.99
CA ALA A 117 -10.07 11.38 3.37
C ALA A 117 -11.52 11.18 3.86
N ASN A 118 -11.75 10.09 4.58
CA ASN A 118 -13.04 9.66 5.12
C ASN A 118 -14.07 9.18 4.09
N TYR A 119 -13.68 8.91 2.85
CA TYR A 119 -14.57 8.29 1.87
C TYR A 119 -14.62 6.78 2.09
N LYS A 120 -15.83 6.19 2.05
CA LYS A 120 -15.94 4.72 1.93
C LYS A 120 -15.22 4.23 0.69
N SER A 121 -14.44 3.16 0.82
CA SER A 121 -13.66 2.60 -0.29
C SER A 121 -14.54 2.29 -1.50
N ALA A 122 -15.76 1.77 -1.31
CA ALA A 122 -16.69 1.49 -2.41
C ALA A 122 -17.11 2.76 -3.18
N VAL A 123 -17.32 3.87 -2.47
CA VAL A 123 -17.69 5.15 -3.10
C VAL A 123 -16.49 5.74 -3.85
N LEU A 124 -15.30 5.63 -3.26
CA LEU A 124 -14.06 6.10 -3.87
C LEU A 124 -13.74 5.29 -5.15
N ALA A 125 -13.82 3.96 -5.08
CA ALA A 125 -13.61 3.06 -6.22
C ALA A 125 -14.48 3.46 -7.42
N ARG A 126 -15.79 3.66 -7.21
CA ARG A 126 -16.70 4.11 -8.28
C ARG A 126 -16.27 5.44 -8.89
N ARG A 127 -15.78 6.39 -8.07
CA ARG A 127 -15.32 7.69 -8.57
C ARG A 127 -14.04 7.58 -9.39
N LEU A 128 -13.11 6.73 -8.99
CA LEU A 128 -11.87 6.47 -9.73
C LEU A 128 -12.19 5.83 -11.08
N SER A 129 -13.05 4.79 -11.09
CA SER A 129 -13.48 4.13 -12.34
C SER A 129 -14.18 5.09 -13.31
N SER A 130 -15.05 5.98 -12.82
CA SER A 130 -15.73 6.97 -13.68
C SER A 130 -14.79 8.02 -14.28
N ARG A 131 -13.62 8.26 -13.70
CA ARG A 131 -12.61 9.17 -14.28
C ARG A 131 -11.81 8.49 -15.37
N VAL A 132 -11.41 7.24 -15.15
CA VAL A 132 -10.73 6.42 -16.17
C VAL A 132 -11.62 6.21 -17.41
N ALA A 133 -12.94 6.14 -17.21
CA ALA A 133 -13.92 6.02 -18.30
C ALA A 133 -14.18 7.32 -19.08
N ARG A 134 -13.68 8.48 -18.65
CA ARG A 134 -13.74 9.71 -19.46
C ARG A 134 -12.46 9.79 -20.29
N PRO A 135 -12.50 9.62 -21.63
CA PRO A 135 -11.33 9.86 -22.45
C PRO A 135 -10.87 11.30 -22.25
N SER A 136 -9.57 11.47 -22.02
CA SER A 136 -8.88 12.75 -22.02
C SER A 136 -9.01 13.40 -23.39
N THR A 137 -10.07 14.17 -23.63
CA THR A 137 -10.09 15.10 -24.76
C THR A 137 -9.12 16.24 -24.45
N PRO A 138 -8.23 16.63 -25.39
CA PRO A 138 -7.40 17.82 -25.22
C PRO A 138 -8.30 19.05 -25.12
N ASP A 139 -7.92 19.98 -24.24
CA ASP A 139 -8.47 21.32 -23.97
C ASP A 139 -9.63 21.80 -24.86
N ASP A 140 -10.83 21.92 -24.25
CA ASP A 140 -11.91 22.77 -24.75
C ASP A 140 -11.75 24.19 -24.15
N PRO A 141 -11.41 25.22 -24.96
CA PRO A 141 -11.13 26.57 -24.46
C PRO A 141 -12.39 27.35 -24.02
N THR A 142 -13.59 26.77 -24.10
CA THR A 142 -14.83 27.51 -23.81
C THR A 142 -15.45 27.29 -22.43
N ARG A 143 -14.77 26.60 -21.50
CA ARG A 143 -15.34 26.44 -20.14
C ARG A 143 -15.28 27.76 -19.35
N PRO A 144 -16.41 28.34 -18.92
CA PRO A 144 -16.39 29.55 -18.09
C PRO A 144 -15.70 29.26 -16.75
N ARG A 145 -14.71 30.10 -16.41
CA ARG A 145 -14.05 30.14 -15.11
C ARG A 145 -15.08 30.45 -14.02
N SER A 146 -15.65 29.42 -13.39
CA SER A 146 -16.44 29.62 -12.18
C SER A 146 -15.51 29.84 -10.99
N LEU A 147 -15.34 31.12 -10.66
CA LEU A 147 -14.84 31.59 -9.37
C LEU A 147 -15.88 31.26 -8.29
N SER A 148 -15.56 30.31 -7.41
CA SER A 148 -16.01 30.37 -6.00
C SER A 148 -15.01 29.62 -5.15
N SER A 149 -13.94 30.35 -4.82
CA SER A 149 -12.97 29.99 -3.80
C SER A 149 -13.62 30.05 -2.42
N ALA A 150 -14.26 28.95 -2.01
CA ALA A 150 -14.23 28.60 -0.59
C ALA A 150 -12.76 28.31 -0.26
N ARG A 151 -12.10 29.33 0.29
CA ARG A 151 -10.68 29.38 0.65
C ARG A 151 -10.40 28.32 1.73
N ALA A 152 -10.29 27.06 1.33
CA ALA A 152 -9.53 26.08 2.08
C ALA A 152 -8.11 26.63 2.16
N ARG A 153 -7.71 27.03 3.36
CA ARG A 153 -6.33 27.45 3.64
C ARG A 153 -5.39 26.39 3.04
N PRO A 154 -4.29 26.77 2.37
CA PRO A 154 -3.26 25.79 2.06
C PRO A 154 -2.80 25.21 3.40
N ARG A 155 -3.19 23.96 3.69
CA ARG A 155 -2.65 23.22 4.83
C ARG A 155 -1.20 22.93 4.46
N GLY A 156 -0.29 23.36 5.33
CA GLY A 156 1.13 23.27 5.09
C GLY A 156 1.61 21.81 5.00
N PRO A 157 2.87 21.59 4.62
CA PRO A 157 3.48 20.27 4.46
C PRO A 157 3.70 19.48 5.77
N ASP A 158 3.04 19.86 6.87
CA ASP A 158 3.35 19.41 8.24
C ASP A 158 2.18 18.71 8.96
N ASP A 159 1.11 18.36 8.23
CA ASP A 159 0.03 17.52 8.77
C ASP A 159 0.40 16.01 8.74
N SER A 160 1.69 15.69 8.61
CA SER A 160 2.18 14.31 8.66
C SER A 160 2.29 13.88 10.12
N GLU A 161 1.56 12.85 10.51
CA GLU A 161 1.61 12.33 11.88
C GLU A 161 2.12 10.88 11.90
N GLN A 162 2.81 10.50 12.97
CA GLN A 162 3.18 9.10 13.16
C GLN A 162 2.00 8.36 13.80
N ILE A 163 1.50 7.33 13.13
CA ILE A 163 0.42 6.48 13.66
C ILE A 163 0.83 5.01 13.64
N GLU A 164 0.28 4.23 14.56
CA GLU A 164 0.35 2.77 14.52
C GLU A 164 -0.65 2.24 13.52
N ALA A 165 -0.18 1.51 12.50
CA ALA A 165 -1.03 0.89 11.49
C ALA A 165 -0.82 -0.63 11.43
N LEU A 166 -1.91 -1.34 11.18
CA LEU A 166 -1.88 -2.76 10.84
C LEU A 166 -1.19 -2.93 9.49
N VAL A 167 -0.16 -3.77 9.47
CA VAL A 167 0.58 -4.19 8.28
C VAL A 167 0.65 -5.71 8.26
N TYR A 168 0.33 -6.32 7.12
CA TYR A 168 0.57 -7.74 6.92
C TYR A 168 1.97 -7.91 6.34
N ILE A 169 2.85 -8.69 6.96
CA ILE A 169 4.22 -8.93 6.49
C ILE A 169 4.52 -10.42 6.50
N SER A 170 5.17 -10.93 5.46
CA SER A 170 5.64 -12.32 5.45
C SER A 170 7.08 -12.39 5.99
N ASP A 171 7.30 -13.13 7.08
CA ASP A 171 8.61 -13.43 7.64
C ASP A 171 9.26 -14.68 6.99
N ARG A 172 8.43 -15.53 6.38
CA ARG A 172 8.83 -16.74 5.65
C ARG A 172 9.32 -16.45 4.24
N PHE A 173 8.64 -15.55 3.52
CA PHE A 173 8.89 -15.29 2.11
C PHE A 173 9.57 -13.94 1.91
N LYS A 174 10.88 -13.92 2.17
CA LYS A 174 11.71 -12.71 2.16
C LYS A 174 12.68 -12.65 0.98
N THR A 175 12.72 -13.67 0.13
CA THR A 175 13.61 -13.69 -1.02
C THR A 175 12.95 -13.00 -2.21
N ASP A 176 13.69 -12.19 -2.95
CA ASP A 176 13.18 -11.56 -4.17
C ASP A 176 12.86 -12.63 -5.23
N GLY A 177 11.72 -12.48 -5.91
CA GLY A 177 11.26 -13.40 -6.94
C GLY A 177 10.53 -12.71 -8.09
N PRO A 178 10.29 -13.41 -9.21
CA PRO A 178 9.52 -12.87 -10.32
C PRO A 178 8.05 -12.75 -9.92
N ILE A 179 7.38 -11.71 -10.43
CA ILE A 179 5.94 -11.57 -10.25
C ILE A 179 5.19 -12.66 -11.01
N ARG A 180 4.06 -13.09 -10.45
CA ARG A 180 3.13 -13.99 -11.15
C ARG A 180 2.34 -13.23 -12.20
N ASP A 181 2.17 -13.82 -13.38
CA ASP A 181 1.44 -13.23 -14.50
C ASP A 181 0.02 -12.80 -14.10
N GLU A 182 -0.72 -13.64 -13.35
CA GLU A 182 -2.06 -13.31 -12.88
C GLU A 182 -2.09 -12.18 -11.84
N TYR A 183 -0.94 -11.86 -11.24
CA TYR A 183 -0.78 -10.80 -10.25
C TYR A 183 -0.39 -9.46 -10.88
N ILE A 184 0.18 -9.46 -12.09
CA ILE A 184 0.62 -8.24 -12.80
C ILE A 184 -0.55 -7.26 -12.95
N GLN A 185 -1.67 -7.69 -13.55
CA GLN A 185 -2.81 -6.80 -13.78
C GLN A 185 -3.38 -6.21 -12.49
N ARG A 186 -3.34 -6.99 -11.39
CA ARG A 186 -3.78 -6.52 -10.08
C ARG A 186 -2.87 -5.44 -9.53
N MET A 187 -1.57 -5.58 -9.72
CA MET A 187 -0.58 -4.59 -9.33
C MET A 187 -0.59 -3.35 -10.21
N GLU A 188 -0.89 -3.47 -11.50
CA GLU A 188 -1.08 -2.31 -12.38
C GLU A 188 -2.25 -1.43 -11.93
N ASN A 189 -3.41 -2.05 -11.65
CA ASN A 189 -4.57 -1.33 -11.12
C ASN A 189 -4.26 -0.68 -9.76
N ALA A 190 -3.54 -1.40 -8.91
CA ALA A 190 -3.06 -0.89 -7.62
C ALA A 190 -2.12 0.31 -7.78
N ALA A 191 -1.18 0.26 -8.72
CA ALA A 191 -0.25 1.34 -8.99
C ALA A 191 -0.95 2.59 -9.54
N ALA A 192 -1.96 2.41 -10.41
CA ALA A 192 -2.76 3.51 -10.94
C ALA A 192 -3.56 4.24 -9.84
N ASP A 193 -4.26 3.48 -8.99
CA ASP A 193 -5.02 4.05 -7.86
C ASP A 193 -4.08 4.72 -6.84
N ALA A 194 -2.96 4.08 -6.51
CA ALA A 194 -1.97 4.62 -5.58
C ALA A 194 -1.44 5.99 -6.04
N LEU A 195 -1.14 6.13 -7.34
CA LEU A 195 -0.66 7.38 -7.94
C LEU A 195 -1.71 8.50 -7.83
N GLU A 196 -2.97 8.22 -8.18
CA GLU A 196 -4.07 9.20 -8.09
C GLU A 196 -4.37 9.60 -6.64
N LEU A 197 -4.08 8.72 -5.67
CA LEU A 197 -4.31 8.91 -4.24
C LEU A 197 -3.07 9.41 -3.47
N GLY A 198 -2.05 9.88 -4.19
CA GLY A 198 -0.95 10.67 -3.62
C GLY A 198 0.33 9.90 -3.32
N VAL A 199 0.41 8.60 -3.61
CA VAL A 199 1.70 7.89 -3.60
C VAL A 199 2.61 8.51 -4.66
N SER A 200 3.90 8.69 -4.33
CA SER A 200 4.80 9.44 -5.20
C SER A 200 5.01 8.73 -6.54
N PRO A 201 5.10 9.49 -7.66
CA PRO A 201 5.41 8.91 -8.97
C PRO A 201 6.76 8.18 -8.98
N ALA A 202 7.75 8.67 -8.23
CA ALA A 202 9.07 8.04 -8.10
C ALA A 202 8.95 6.65 -7.45
N PHE A 203 8.20 6.52 -6.34
CA PHE A 203 8.00 5.21 -5.71
C PHE A 203 7.33 4.21 -6.67
N ILE A 204 6.30 4.63 -7.40
CA ILE A 204 5.63 3.74 -8.37
C ILE A 204 6.59 3.35 -9.51
N THR A 205 7.33 4.30 -10.06
CA THR A 205 8.16 4.10 -11.25
C THR A 205 9.46 3.35 -10.95
N ASP A 206 10.08 3.63 -9.81
CA ASP A 206 11.40 3.10 -9.46
C ASP A 206 11.30 1.83 -8.61
N THR A 207 10.20 1.65 -7.86
CA THR A 207 10.04 0.51 -6.95
C THR A 207 9.03 -0.52 -7.45
N ILE A 208 7.87 -0.12 -7.99
CA ILE A 208 6.82 -1.09 -8.37
C ILE A 208 6.93 -1.49 -9.85
N ARG A 209 6.93 -0.51 -10.76
CA ARG A 209 6.90 -0.75 -12.22
C ARG A 209 8.02 -1.67 -12.75
N PRO A 210 9.27 -1.64 -12.25
CA PRO A 210 10.32 -2.51 -12.78
C PRO A 210 9.99 -4.00 -12.62
N HIS A 211 9.18 -4.36 -11.63
CA HIS A 211 8.75 -5.74 -11.40
C HIS A 211 7.52 -6.13 -12.22
N LEU A 212 6.83 -5.19 -12.87
CA LEU A 212 5.63 -5.44 -13.68
C LEU A 212 5.94 -5.63 -15.17
N LEU A 213 7.12 -5.21 -15.61
CA LEU A 213 7.54 -5.32 -16.99
C LEU A 213 8.14 -6.72 -17.24
N PRO A 214 7.87 -7.32 -18.42
CA PRO A 214 8.60 -8.51 -18.83
C PRO A 214 10.11 -8.17 -18.89
N PRO A 215 10.99 -9.16 -18.66
CA PRO A 215 12.43 -8.95 -18.84
C PRO A 215 12.68 -8.41 -20.26
N PRO A 216 13.63 -7.48 -20.44
CA PRO A 216 13.93 -6.93 -21.75
C PRO A 216 14.21 -8.07 -22.73
N SER A 217 13.55 -8.04 -23.89
CA SER A 217 13.77 -9.03 -24.94
C SER A 217 15.27 -9.13 -25.23
N PRO A 218 15.85 -10.34 -25.31
CA PRO A 218 17.25 -10.49 -25.67
C PRO A 218 17.50 -9.83 -27.03
N THR A 219 18.33 -8.79 -27.04
CA THR A 219 18.80 -8.14 -28.26
C THR A 219 19.76 -9.11 -28.95
N TYR A 220 19.24 -9.99 -29.80
CA TYR A 220 20.10 -10.80 -30.66
C TYR A 220 20.74 -9.87 -31.71
N PRO A 221 22.09 -9.81 -31.81
CA PRO A 221 22.71 -9.11 -32.92
C PRO A 221 22.25 -9.74 -34.23
N PRO A 222 22.02 -8.94 -35.29
CA PRO A 222 21.61 -9.49 -36.59
C PRO A 222 22.66 -10.52 -37.02
N THR A 223 22.21 -11.77 -37.19
CA THR A 223 23.02 -12.84 -37.74
C THR A 223 23.53 -12.38 -39.11
N SER A 224 24.82 -12.11 -39.21
CA SER A 224 25.49 -11.92 -40.49
C SER A 224 25.35 -13.22 -41.28
N GLN A 225 24.40 -13.25 -42.22
CA GLN A 225 24.40 -14.28 -43.25
C GLN A 225 25.65 -14.03 -44.11
N GLN A 226 26.59 -14.98 -44.08
CA GLN A 226 27.62 -15.14 -45.09
C GLN A 226 27.02 -15.76 -46.34
#